data_AF-A0A7C0WQY3-F1
#
_entry.id   AF-A0A7C0WQY3-F1
#
_cell.length_a   1.000
_cell.length_b   1.000
_cell.length_c   1.000
_cell.angle_alpha   90.00
_cell.angle_beta   90.00
_cell.angle_gamma   90.00
#
_symmetry.space_group_name_H-M   'P 1'
#
loop_
_entity.id
_entity.type
_entity.pdbx_description
1 polymer ?
#
loop_
_entity_poly.entity_id
_entity_poly.type
_entity_poly.pdbx_seq_one_letter_code
_entity_poly.pdbx_strand_id
1 'polypeptide(L)'
;MLVQFAVWLEAGRGIISVAQIITAGGDQLATRHDEALKGLEGYSRRRGLDVFPEVVVWPDFDAALLILLQSHSLGPMKPNLVLLGWPQERERWKAYAKNLRIAAALGKSIVCIIGEPPQTAGPVSRRVDLWWRGQKNGSLMLILAYLLSNNPEWRHSHIRVLRRVEDEKAREPAYRALQALVQASRMDVEIAVVVSSDPFPEVAARLSANADVVFLGFVPPEEGKEDEFFDFYGKLAGKLRCMLLISSSGEADLLA
;
A
#
# COMPACT_ATOMS: atom_id res chain seq x y z
N MET A 1 -1.35 5.84 11.82
CA MET A 1 -1.52 5.86 10.36
C MET A 1 -1.48 4.46 9.75
N LEU A 2 -0.34 3.76 9.78
CA LEU A 2 -0.19 2.43 9.14
C LEU A 2 -1.20 1.40 9.65
N VAL A 3 -1.35 1.29 10.97
CA VAL A 3 -2.31 0.37 11.60
C VAL A 3 -3.75 0.64 11.14
N GLN A 4 -4.12 1.91 10.96
CA GLN A 4 -5.46 2.28 10.50
C GLN A 4 -5.71 1.78 9.07
N PHE A 5 -4.74 1.96 8.17
CA PHE A 5 -4.84 1.43 6.81
C PHE A 5 -4.86 -0.11 6.79
N ALA A 6 -4.06 -0.76 7.63
CA ALA A 6 -4.11 -2.21 7.75
C ALA A 6 -5.52 -2.69 8.14
N VAL A 7 -6.14 -2.05 9.13
CA VAL A 7 -7.53 -2.35 9.56
C VAL A 7 -8.55 -2.07 8.45
N TRP A 8 -8.39 -0.97 7.71
CA TRP A 8 -9.27 -0.65 6.58
C TRP A 8 -9.15 -1.65 5.43
N LEU A 9 -7.94 -2.12 5.13
CA LEU A 9 -7.67 -3.03 4.02
C LEU A 9 -7.94 -4.50 4.37
N GLU A 10 -7.90 -4.87 5.65
CA GLU A 10 -8.20 -6.23 6.11
C GLU A 10 -9.71 -6.46 6.23
N ALA A 11 -10.47 -5.44 6.63
CA ALA A 11 -11.94 -5.42 6.64
C ALA A 11 -12.63 -6.63 7.35
N GLY A 12 -11.99 -7.17 8.40
CA GLY A 12 -12.49 -8.29 9.20
C GLY A 12 -12.43 -9.66 8.53
N ARG A 13 -11.57 -9.83 7.51
CA ARG A 13 -11.45 -11.05 6.69
C ARG A 13 -10.06 -11.69 6.71
N GLY A 14 -9.16 -11.22 7.56
CA GLY A 14 -7.77 -11.62 7.63
C GLY A 14 -7.18 -11.45 9.02
N ILE A 15 -5.86 -11.40 9.07
CA ILE A 15 -5.11 -11.26 10.31
C ILE A 15 -4.09 -10.16 10.12
N ILE A 16 -3.98 -9.29 11.12
CA ILE A 16 -3.05 -8.18 11.13
C ILE A 16 -2.00 -8.45 12.19
N SER A 17 -0.74 -8.46 11.78
CA SER A 17 0.40 -8.34 12.70
C SER A 17 0.97 -6.93 12.62
N VAL A 18 1.21 -6.32 13.78
CA VAL A 18 1.81 -4.99 13.90
C VAL A 18 3.19 -5.15 14.50
N ALA A 19 4.21 -5.12 13.64
CA ALA A 19 5.60 -5.19 14.05
C ALA A 19 6.19 -3.80 14.30
N GLN A 20 6.83 -3.61 15.45
CA GLN A 20 7.62 -2.43 15.78
C GLN A 20 9.09 -2.81 15.96
N ILE A 21 9.96 -2.21 15.15
CA ILE A 21 11.41 -2.38 15.27
C ILE A 21 11.97 -1.17 16.02
N ILE A 22 12.73 -1.42 17.08
CA ILE A 22 13.38 -0.39 17.90
C ILE A 22 14.88 -0.52 17.70
N THR A 23 15.49 0.52 17.13
CA THR A 23 16.93 0.57 16.89
C THR A 23 17.66 0.84 18.21
N ALA A 24 18.17 -0.20 18.86
CA ALA A 24 18.89 -0.10 20.13
C ALA A 24 19.85 -1.28 20.33
N GLY A 25 20.89 -1.07 21.13
CA GLY A 25 21.83 -2.11 21.55
C GLY A 25 22.16 -2.02 23.05
N GLY A 26 22.91 -3.01 23.54
CA GLY A 26 23.36 -3.09 24.93
C GLY A 26 22.37 -3.78 25.88
N ASP A 27 22.64 -3.66 27.18
CA ASP A 27 22.07 -4.52 28.23
C ASP A 27 20.57 -4.27 28.53
N GLN A 28 19.98 -3.22 27.97
CA GLN A 28 18.58 -2.84 28.21
C GLN A 28 17.59 -3.42 27.18
N LEU A 29 18.01 -4.41 26.39
CA LEU A 29 17.20 -4.99 25.31
C LEU A 29 15.85 -5.50 25.81
N ALA A 30 15.85 -6.31 26.88
CA ALA A 30 14.64 -6.91 27.45
C ALA A 30 13.67 -5.85 27.99
N THR A 31 14.17 -4.87 28.75
CA THR A 31 13.34 -3.79 29.30
C THR A 31 12.66 -2.98 28.21
N ARG A 32 13.41 -2.56 27.18
CA ARG A 32 12.87 -1.79 26.05
C ARG A 32 11.83 -2.58 25.26
N HIS A 33 12.09 -3.87 25.07
CA HIS A 33 11.15 -4.77 24.41
C HIS A 33 9.82 -4.82 25.17
N ASP A 34 9.85 -5.10 26.47
CA ASP A 34 8.65 -5.28 27.29
C ASP A 34 7.84 -4.00 27.43
N GLU A 35 8.51 -2.85 27.58
CA GLU A 35 7.84 -1.54 27.64
C GLU A 35 7.13 -1.21 26.32
N ALA A 36 7.80 -1.44 25.19
CA ALA A 36 7.21 -1.19 23.88
C ALA A 36 6.06 -2.15 23.57
N LEU A 37 6.21 -3.43 23.92
CA LEU A 37 5.16 -4.44 23.71
C LEU A 37 3.90 -4.09 24.51
N LYS A 38 4.05 -3.79 25.81
CA LYS A 38 2.93 -3.31 26.65
C LYS A 38 2.28 -2.04 26.08
N GLY A 39 3.10 -1.12 25.56
CA GLY A 39 2.62 0.10 24.92
C GLY A 39 1.75 -0.19 23.69
N LEU A 40 2.21 -1.09 22.83
CA LEU A 40 1.54 -1.48 21.59
C LEU A 40 0.26 -2.28 21.88
N GLU A 41 0.29 -3.25 22.80
CA GLU A 41 -0.88 -3.97 23.29
C GLU A 41 -1.94 -3.01 23.87
N GLY A 42 -1.49 -2.06 24.69
CA GLY A 42 -2.36 -1.04 25.28
C GLY A 42 -3.01 -0.15 24.21
N TYR A 43 -2.26 0.23 23.17
CA TYR A 43 -2.78 0.99 22.03
C TYR A 43 -3.85 0.19 21.29
N SER A 44 -3.58 -1.07 20.95
CA SER A 44 -4.50 -1.94 20.24
C SER A 44 -5.80 -2.15 21.03
N ARG A 45 -5.69 -2.44 22.33
CA ARG A 45 -6.85 -2.64 23.22
C ARG A 45 -7.72 -1.39 23.34
N ARG A 46 -7.12 -0.21 23.55
CA ARG A 46 -7.86 1.05 23.68
C ARG A 46 -8.63 1.43 22.42
N ARG A 47 -8.14 0.99 21.25
CA ARG A 47 -8.75 1.25 19.95
C ARG A 47 -9.65 0.11 19.48
N GLY A 48 -9.79 -0.96 20.26
CA GLY A 48 -10.58 -2.14 19.89
C GLY A 48 -10.05 -2.85 18.64
N LEU A 49 -8.74 -2.83 18.42
CA LEU A 49 -8.10 -3.41 17.24
C LEU A 49 -7.76 -4.88 17.49
N ASP A 50 -8.23 -5.76 16.61
CA ASP A 50 -7.89 -7.17 16.61
C ASP A 50 -6.61 -7.39 15.81
N VAL A 51 -5.46 -7.18 16.47
CA VAL A 51 -4.13 -7.25 15.86
C VAL A 51 -3.16 -7.97 16.80
N PHE A 52 -2.14 -8.61 16.21
CA PHE A 52 -1.06 -9.26 16.95
C PHE A 52 0.16 -8.32 17.03
N PRO A 53 0.46 -7.74 18.20
CA PRO A 53 1.62 -6.87 18.36
C PRO A 53 2.92 -7.69 18.43
N GLU A 54 3.95 -7.25 17.72
CA GLU A 54 5.29 -7.84 17.73
C GLU A 54 6.33 -6.72 17.92
N VAL A 55 7.32 -6.93 18.78
CA VAL A 55 8.40 -5.95 18.99
C VAL A 55 9.75 -6.62 18.77
N VAL A 56 10.61 -5.96 18.02
CA VAL A 56 12.00 -6.38 17.83
C VAL A 56 12.92 -5.25 18.23
N VAL A 57 13.86 -5.52 19.14
CA VAL A 57 14.88 -4.55 19.56
C VAL A 57 16.22 -5.02 18.99
N TRP A 58 16.80 -4.22 18.09
CA TRP A 58 18.05 -4.58 17.41
C TRP A 58 18.85 -3.35 16.98
N PRO A 59 20.19 -3.38 16.91
CA PRO A 59 20.98 -2.20 16.52
C PRO A 59 20.83 -1.77 15.05
N ASP A 60 20.37 -2.67 14.18
CA ASP A 60 20.21 -2.44 12.74
C ASP A 60 18.76 -2.70 12.31
N PHE A 61 18.07 -1.61 11.95
CA PHE A 61 16.68 -1.68 11.51
C PHE A 61 16.48 -2.57 10.28
N ASP A 62 17.36 -2.43 9.28
CA ASP A 62 17.22 -3.15 8.02
C ASP A 62 17.46 -4.64 8.22
N ALA A 63 18.50 -5.01 8.97
CA ALA A 63 18.75 -6.41 9.32
C ALA A 63 17.57 -7.03 10.09
N ALA A 64 17.02 -6.31 11.08
CA ALA A 64 15.86 -6.78 11.84
C ALA A 64 14.60 -6.93 10.97
N LEU A 65 14.35 -5.99 10.05
CA LEU A 65 13.23 -6.07 9.12
C LEU A 65 13.36 -7.30 8.21
N LEU A 66 14.56 -7.59 7.71
CA LEU A 66 14.80 -8.75 6.87
C LEU A 66 14.55 -10.07 7.61
N ILE A 67 14.93 -10.15 8.88
CA ILE A 67 14.63 -11.32 9.73
C ILE A 67 13.12 -11.45 9.89
N LEU A 68 12.43 -10.37 10.26
CA LEU A 68 10.97 -10.37 10.41
C LEU A 68 10.24 -10.80 9.13
N LEU A 69 10.64 -10.29 7.97
CA LEU A 69 10.02 -10.67 6.69
C LEU A 69 10.16 -12.17 6.40
N GLN A 70 11.25 -12.81 6.84
CA GLN A 70 11.52 -14.23 6.58
C GLN A 70 10.89 -15.16 7.62
N SER A 71 10.95 -14.78 8.91
CA SER A 71 10.60 -15.67 10.01
C SER A 71 9.21 -15.43 10.58
N HIS A 72 8.64 -14.22 10.43
CA HIS A 72 7.38 -13.88 11.08
C HIS A 72 6.23 -14.71 10.49
N SER A 73 5.64 -15.54 11.35
CA SER A 73 4.50 -16.41 11.04
C SER A 73 3.67 -16.58 12.31
N LEU A 74 2.35 -16.66 12.17
CA LEU A 74 1.43 -16.96 13.25
C LEU A 74 0.94 -18.41 13.05
N GLY A 75 1.71 -19.37 13.58
CA GLY A 75 1.47 -20.80 13.36
C GLY A 75 1.61 -21.17 11.87
N PRO A 76 0.61 -21.82 11.24
CA PRO A 76 0.66 -22.14 9.81
C PRO A 76 0.45 -20.90 8.91
N MET A 77 0.06 -19.76 9.48
CA MET A 77 -0.32 -18.56 8.73
C MET A 77 0.89 -17.67 8.51
N LYS A 78 1.18 -17.39 7.24
CA LYS A 78 2.26 -16.50 6.82
C LYS A 78 1.70 -15.19 6.30
N PRO A 79 2.26 -14.03 6.68
CA PRO A 79 1.87 -12.76 6.07
C PRO A 79 2.16 -12.78 4.57
N ASN A 80 1.11 -12.53 3.78
CA ASN A 80 1.15 -12.43 2.32
C ASN A 80 1.29 -10.97 1.81
N LEU A 81 1.02 -9.99 2.68
CA LEU A 81 1.11 -8.57 2.38
C LEU A 81 1.89 -7.83 3.48
N VAL A 82 2.80 -6.95 3.07
CA VAL A 82 3.58 -6.08 3.96
C VAL A 82 3.18 -4.64 3.72
N LEU A 83 2.81 -3.94 4.79
CA LEU A 83 2.42 -2.54 4.74
C LEU A 83 3.49 -1.67 5.40
N LEU A 84 4.04 -0.71 4.66
CA LEU A 84 5.20 0.10 5.05
C LEU A 84 4.91 1.59 4.86
N GLY A 85 5.56 2.43 5.67
CA GLY A 85 5.57 3.88 5.46
C GLY A 85 6.64 4.27 4.44
N TRP A 86 6.36 5.28 3.62
CA TRP A 86 7.32 5.81 2.66
C TRP A 86 8.50 6.50 3.37
N PRO A 87 9.76 6.26 2.92
CA PRO A 87 10.92 6.90 3.51
C PRO A 87 10.97 8.39 3.16
N GLN A 88 11.18 9.24 4.16
CA GLN A 88 11.31 10.69 3.96
C GLN A 88 12.75 11.08 3.61
N GLU A 89 13.73 10.41 4.23
CA GLU A 89 15.14 10.72 4.08
C GLU A 89 15.72 10.04 2.83
N ARG A 90 16.40 10.83 2.00
CA ARG A 90 17.06 10.34 0.76
C ARG A 90 18.11 9.27 1.05
N GLU A 91 18.82 9.39 2.16
CA GLU A 91 19.82 8.41 2.61
C GLU A 91 19.24 7.00 2.82
N ARG A 92 17.94 6.91 3.15
CA ARG A 92 17.24 5.64 3.35
C ARG A 92 16.76 4.99 2.05
N TRP A 93 16.77 5.70 0.92
CA TRP A 93 16.22 5.21 -0.34
C TRP A 93 16.85 3.90 -0.81
N LYS A 94 18.19 3.81 -0.77
CA LYS A 94 18.92 2.60 -1.18
C LYS A 94 18.56 1.39 -0.31
N ALA A 95 18.56 1.57 1.01
CA ALA A 95 18.21 0.51 1.96
C ALA A 95 16.74 0.09 1.82
N TYR A 96 15.83 1.07 1.72
CA TYR A 96 14.39 0.82 1.55
C TYR A 96 14.10 0.06 0.26
N ALA A 97 14.66 0.48 -0.87
CA ALA A 97 14.50 -0.23 -2.15
C ALA A 97 15.02 -1.67 -2.09
N LYS A 98 16.16 -1.90 -1.45
CA LYS A 98 16.67 -3.25 -1.19
C LYS A 98 15.66 -4.08 -0.39
N ASN A 99 15.06 -3.52 0.65
CA ASN A 99 14.04 -4.21 1.45
C ASN A 99 12.77 -4.51 0.62
N LEU A 100 12.34 -3.60 -0.26
CA LEU A 100 11.23 -3.86 -1.20
C LEU A 100 11.54 -5.03 -2.14
N ARG A 101 12.75 -5.06 -2.72
CA ARG A 101 13.19 -6.16 -3.59
C ARG A 101 13.17 -7.49 -2.83
N ILE A 102 13.67 -7.53 -1.60
CA ILE A 102 13.70 -8.75 -0.79
C ILE A 102 12.29 -9.20 -0.41
N ALA A 103 11.41 -8.29 0.03
CA ALA A 103 10.02 -8.62 0.32
C ALA A 103 9.30 -9.23 -0.90
N ALA A 104 9.51 -8.65 -2.08
CA ALA A 104 8.96 -9.19 -3.33
C ALA A 104 9.55 -10.57 -3.69
N ALA A 105 10.86 -10.76 -3.49
CA ALA A 105 11.53 -12.06 -3.72
C ALA A 105 11.05 -13.16 -2.76
N LEU A 106 10.57 -12.78 -1.57
CA LEU A 106 9.92 -13.68 -0.59
C LEU A 106 8.45 -13.96 -0.92
N GLY A 107 7.96 -13.55 -2.10
CA GLY A 107 6.58 -13.79 -2.54
C GLY A 107 5.55 -12.90 -1.84
N LYS A 108 5.96 -11.83 -1.15
CA LYS A 108 5.03 -10.94 -0.45
C LYS A 108 4.55 -9.82 -1.37
N SER A 109 3.27 -9.52 -1.29
CA SER A 109 2.71 -8.27 -1.80
C SER A 109 3.12 -7.11 -0.89
N ILE A 110 3.28 -5.91 -1.45
CA ILE A 110 3.78 -4.74 -0.73
C ILE A 110 2.85 -3.56 -0.94
N VAL A 111 2.54 -2.86 0.14
CA VAL A 111 1.80 -1.59 0.13
C VAL A 111 2.65 -0.53 0.85
N CYS A 112 3.10 0.48 0.12
CA CYS A 112 3.80 1.64 0.70
C CYS A 112 2.84 2.83 0.79
N ILE A 113 2.76 3.46 1.96
CA ILE A 113 1.86 4.59 2.21
C ILE A 113 2.61 5.91 2.14
N ILE A 114 2.13 6.83 1.30
CA ILE A 114 2.62 8.20 1.18
C ILE A 114 1.50 9.17 1.58
N GLY A 115 1.84 10.16 2.41
CA GLY A 115 0.88 11.14 2.91
C GLY A 115 0.04 10.61 4.08
N GLU A 116 -0.88 11.44 4.56
CA GLU A 116 -1.68 11.15 5.73
C GLU A 116 -3.06 10.58 5.36
N PRO A 117 -3.62 9.68 6.19
CA PRO A 117 -4.95 9.17 5.98
C PRO A 117 -5.95 10.32 6.06
N PRO A 118 -7.05 10.27 5.29
CA PRO A 118 -8.11 11.25 5.46
C PRO A 118 -8.63 11.24 6.90
N GLN A 119 -8.87 12.42 7.46
CA GLN A 119 -9.44 12.55 8.80
C GLN A 119 -10.86 11.95 8.81
N THR A 120 -11.19 11.24 9.88
CA THR A 120 -12.39 10.40 10.00
C THR A 120 -13.63 11.16 10.51
N ALA A 121 -13.76 12.45 10.18
CA ALA A 121 -14.89 13.27 10.62
C ALA A 121 -16.14 13.00 9.77
N GLY A 122 -16.92 11.99 10.16
CA GLY A 122 -18.27 11.73 9.66
C GLY A 122 -18.36 11.00 8.30
N PRO A 123 -19.58 10.64 7.87
CA PRO A 123 -19.82 10.01 6.57
C PRO A 123 -19.65 11.04 5.45
N VAL A 124 -18.42 11.20 5.00
CA VAL A 124 -18.10 11.98 3.79
C VAL A 124 -18.10 11.01 2.62
N SER A 125 -18.71 11.40 1.49
CA SER A 125 -18.54 10.70 0.22
C SER A 125 -17.06 10.75 -0.15
N ARG A 126 -16.34 9.65 0.09
CA ARG A 126 -14.90 9.56 -0.21
C ARG A 126 -14.66 9.17 -1.64
N ARG A 127 -13.53 9.58 -2.20
CA ARG A 127 -13.13 9.19 -3.55
C ARG A 127 -11.83 8.40 -3.56
N VAL A 128 -11.86 7.23 -4.19
CA VAL A 128 -10.70 6.36 -4.37
C VAL A 128 -10.39 6.26 -5.86
N ASP A 129 -9.19 6.67 -6.25
CA ASP A 129 -8.75 6.61 -7.65
C ASP A 129 -7.67 5.54 -7.81
N LEU A 130 -7.89 4.58 -8.71
CA LEU A 130 -6.95 3.49 -9.01
C LEU A 130 -6.35 3.73 -10.39
N TRP A 131 -5.05 4.00 -10.44
CA TRP A 131 -4.35 4.22 -11.71
C TRP A 131 -3.75 2.92 -12.23
N TRP A 132 -4.39 2.38 -13.26
CA TRP A 132 -3.93 1.20 -13.96
C TRP A 132 -2.82 1.54 -14.95
N ARG A 133 -1.62 1.01 -14.67
CA ARG A 133 -0.43 1.19 -15.52
C ARG A 133 0.15 -0.12 -16.09
N GLY A 134 -0.50 -1.25 -15.84
CA GLY A 134 -0.05 -2.57 -16.29
C GLY A 134 -0.81 -3.69 -15.57
N GLN A 135 -0.73 -4.91 -16.11
CA GLN A 135 -1.54 -6.04 -15.63
C GLN A 135 -1.13 -6.53 -14.23
N LYS A 136 0.17 -6.62 -13.94
CA LYS A 136 0.70 -7.30 -12.74
C LYS A 136 0.08 -6.88 -11.40
N ASN A 137 -0.19 -5.58 -11.23
CA ASN A 137 -0.67 -5.05 -9.96
C ASN A 137 -2.19 -4.80 -9.94
N GLY A 138 -2.86 -4.88 -11.09
CA GLY A 138 -4.26 -4.46 -11.26
C GLY A 138 -5.22 -5.26 -10.37
N SER A 139 -5.11 -6.60 -10.41
CA SER A 139 -5.93 -7.51 -9.62
C SER A 139 -5.85 -7.21 -8.13
N LEU A 140 -4.64 -7.11 -7.56
CA LEU A 140 -4.45 -6.77 -6.14
C LEU A 140 -4.99 -5.37 -5.80
N MET A 141 -4.78 -4.36 -6.66
CA MET A 141 -5.31 -3.01 -6.41
C MET A 141 -6.84 -3.02 -6.32
N LEU A 142 -7.53 -3.74 -7.21
CA LEU A 142 -9.00 -3.88 -7.13
C LEU A 142 -9.44 -4.65 -5.89
N ILE A 143 -8.76 -5.75 -5.53
CA ILE A 143 -9.06 -6.51 -4.31
C ILE A 143 -8.94 -5.61 -3.08
N LEU A 144 -7.87 -4.82 -2.98
CA LEU A 144 -7.69 -3.88 -1.88
C LEU A 144 -8.74 -2.77 -1.88
N ALA A 145 -9.16 -2.27 -3.04
CA ALA A 145 -10.24 -1.28 -3.12
C ALA A 145 -11.60 -1.87 -2.73
N TYR A 146 -11.85 -3.14 -3.07
CA TYR A 146 -13.02 -3.87 -2.63
C TYR A 146 -13.04 -4.04 -1.11
N LEU A 147 -11.93 -4.51 -0.52
CA LEU A 147 -11.82 -4.66 0.93
C LEU A 147 -11.99 -3.30 1.63
N LEU A 148 -11.34 -2.25 1.11
CA LEU A 148 -11.53 -0.89 1.59
C LEU A 148 -13.01 -0.49 1.56
N SER A 149 -13.71 -0.71 0.44
CA SER A 149 -15.15 -0.39 0.32
C SER A 149 -16.05 -1.18 1.26
N ASN A 150 -15.62 -2.34 1.76
CA ASN A 150 -16.36 -3.10 2.77
C ASN A 150 -16.16 -2.55 4.20
N ASN A 151 -15.16 -1.70 4.41
CA ASN A 151 -14.97 -1.05 5.69
C ASN A 151 -16.09 -0.02 5.94
N PRO A 152 -16.72 0.01 7.13
CA PRO A 152 -17.82 0.93 7.43
C PRO A 152 -17.52 2.41 7.16
N GLU A 153 -16.27 2.83 7.33
CA GLU A 153 -15.87 4.21 7.08
C GLU A 153 -15.86 4.53 5.58
N TRP A 154 -15.62 3.55 4.72
CA TRP A 154 -15.40 3.68 3.28
C TRP A 154 -16.56 3.11 2.43
N ARG A 155 -17.61 2.61 3.07
CA ARG A 155 -18.77 1.95 2.43
C ARG A 155 -19.55 2.79 1.41
N HIS A 156 -19.37 4.10 1.43
CA HIS A 156 -19.99 5.04 0.50
C HIS A 156 -18.94 5.71 -0.41
N SER A 157 -17.76 5.10 -0.54
CA SER A 157 -16.71 5.63 -1.40
C SER A 157 -17.05 5.44 -2.87
N HIS A 158 -16.78 6.48 -3.65
CA HIS A 158 -16.82 6.44 -5.10
C HIS A 158 -15.46 5.96 -5.62
N ILE A 159 -15.45 4.81 -6.28
CA ILE A 159 -14.22 4.18 -6.78
C ILE A 159 -14.12 4.39 -8.29
N ARG A 160 -12.94 4.84 -8.75
CA ARG A 160 -12.64 5.02 -10.16
C ARG A 160 -11.40 4.24 -10.57
N VAL A 161 -11.47 3.56 -11.70
CA VAL A 161 -10.32 2.91 -12.33
C VAL A 161 -9.92 3.73 -13.55
N LEU A 162 -8.74 4.34 -13.46
CA LEU A 162 -8.22 5.25 -14.47
C LEU A 162 -7.07 4.62 -15.24
N ARG A 163 -7.02 4.87 -16.55
CA ARG A 163 -5.86 4.52 -17.38
C ARG A 163 -5.54 5.67 -18.33
N ARG A 164 -4.28 6.10 -18.33
CA ARG A 164 -3.74 7.03 -19.33
C ARG A 164 -3.36 6.24 -20.59
N VAL A 165 -3.76 6.76 -21.74
CA VAL A 165 -3.26 6.35 -23.07
C VAL A 165 -2.78 7.59 -23.82
N GLU A 166 -1.89 7.40 -24.80
CA GLU A 166 -1.30 8.51 -25.55
C GLU A 166 -2.06 8.84 -26.83
N ASP A 167 -2.68 7.83 -27.45
CA ASP A 167 -3.45 7.93 -28.70
C ASP A 167 -4.92 7.60 -28.45
N GLU A 168 -5.82 8.34 -29.08
CA GLU A 168 -7.26 8.10 -29.09
C GLU A 168 -7.60 6.69 -29.60
N LYS A 169 -6.81 6.16 -30.54
CA LYS A 169 -6.96 4.78 -31.05
C LYS A 169 -6.79 3.73 -29.95
N ALA A 170 -6.02 4.03 -28.91
CA ALA A 170 -5.80 3.13 -27.78
C ALA A 170 -6.90 3.21 -26.71
N ARG A 171 -7.86 4.16 -26.83
CA ARG A 171 -8.92 4.38 -25.84
C ARG A 171 -9.85 3.18 -25.71
N GLU A 172 -10.43 2.72 -26.82
CA GLU A 172 -11.38 1.61 -26.81
C GLU A 172 -10.74 0.29 -26.33
N PRO A 173 -9.55 -0.13 -26.84
CA PRO A 173 -8.87 -1.31 -26.30
C PRO A 173 -8.55 -1.20 -24.80
N ALA A 174 -8.13 -0.01 -24.33
CA ALA A 174 -7.87 0.21 -22.91
C ALA A 174 -9.15 0.13 -22.07
N TYR A 175 -10.26 0.69 -22.56
CA TYR A 175 -11.55 0.63 -21.89
C TYR A 175 -12.04 -0.82 -21.75
N ARG A 176 -11.95 -1.62 -22.83
CA ARG A 176 -12.30 -3.05 -22.80
C ARG A 176 -11.46 -3.85 -21.81
N ALA A 177 -10.17 -3.58 -21.73
CA ALA A 177 -9.29 -4.23 -20.76
C ALA A 177 -9.67 -3.88 -19.31
N LEU A 178 -10.01 -2.62 -19.02
CA LEU A 178 -10.49 -2.22 -17.70
C LEU A 178 -11.85 -2.84 -17.39
N GLN A 179 -12.75 -2.88 -18.38
CA GLN A 179 -14.08 -3.48 -18.24
C GLN A 179 -13.99 -4.96 -17.84
N ALA A 180 -13.09 -5.72 -18.47
CA ALA A 180 -12.88 -7.13 -18.13
C ALA A 180 -12.45 -7.31 -16.65
N LEU A 181 -11.54 -6.48 -16.13
CA LEU A 181 -11.12 -6.59 -14.73
C LEU A 181 -12.23 -6.18 -13.76
N VAL A 182 -12.96 -5.09 -14.06
CA VAL A 182 -14.07 -4.62 -13.23
C VAL A 182 -15.20 -5.65 -13.17
N GLN A 183 -15.51 -6.29 -14.29
CA GLN A 183 -16.50 -7.37 -14.32
C GLN A 183 -16.06 -8.56 -13.46
N ALA A 184 -14.77 -8.91 -13.47
CA ALA A 184 -14.23 -9.97 -12.61
C ALA A 184 -14.31 -9.63 -11.12
N SER A 185 -14.16 -8.35 -10.73
CA SER A 185 -14.25 -7.93 -9.32
C SER A 185 -15.68 -7.82 -8.79
N ARG A 186 -16.69 -7.78 -9.68
CA ARG A 186 -18.11 -7.53 -9.34
C ARG A 186 -18.35 -6.23 -8.55
N MET A 187 -17.44 -5.28 -8.67
CA MET A 187 -17.57 -3.97 -8.04
C MET A 187 -18.26 -2.99 -8.99
N ASP A 188 -19.08 -2.10 -8.44
CA ASP A 188 -19.56 -0.93 -9.15
C ASP A 188 -18.49 0.17 -9.08
N VAL A 189 -17.72 0.33 -10.15
CA VAL A 189 -16.63 1.32 -10.24
C VAL A 189 -16.71 2.08 -11.57
N GLU A 190 -16.39 3.37 -11.53
CA GLU A 190 -16.30 4.19 -12.73
C GLU A 190 -15.03 3.86 -13.51
N ILE A 191 -15.15 3.60 -14.81
CA ILE A 191 -14.00 3.40 -15.70
C ILE A 191 -13.72 4.70 -16.46
N ALA A 192 -12.51 5.23 -16.32
CA ALA A 192 -12.07 6.44 -17.01
C ALA A 192 -10.79 6.21 -17.82
N VAL A 193 -10.90 6.23 -19.15
CA VAL A 193 -9.73 6.22 -20.05
C VAL A 193 -9.43 7.64 -20.51
N VAL A 194 -8.22 8.09 -20.16
CA VAL A 194 -7.75 9.45 -20.37
C VAL A 194 -6.72 9.45 -21.49
N VAL A 195 -7.00 10.18 -22.56
CA VAL A 195 -6.08 10.36 -23.68
C VAL A 195 -5.26 11.63 -23.42
N SER A 196 -3.95 11.49 -23.26
CA SER A 196 -3.06 12.61 -22.93
C SER A 196 -1.60 12.30 -23.26
N SER A 197 -0.93 13.23 -23.96
CA SER A 197 0.52 13.20 -24.18
C SER A 197 1.33 13.67 -22.96
N ASP A 198 0.72 14.38 -22.02
CA ASP A 198 1.40 14.90 -20.82
C ASP A 198 2.01 13.77 -19.97
N PRO A 199 3.13 14.01 -19.27
CA PRO A 199 3.74 13.04 -18.35
C PRO A 199 2.73 12.49 -17.34
N PHE A 200 2.78 11.18 -17.10
CA PHE A 200 1.85 10.51 -16.19
C PHE A 200 1.70 11.19 -14.82
N PRO A 201 2.78 11.59 -14.12
CA PRO A 201 2.65 12.24 -12.81
C PRO A 201 1.80 13.52 -12.85
N GLU A 202 1.86 14.28 -13.94
CA GLU A 202 1.08 15.52 -14.10
C GLU A 202 -0.39 15.22 -14.34
N VAL A 203 -0.69 14.23 -15.20
CA VAL A 203 -2.06 13.77 -15.47
C VAL A 203 -2.70 13.22 -14.19
N ALA A 204 -1.99 12.36 -13.46
CA ALA A 204 -2.49 11.75 -12.23
C ALA A 204 -2.71 12.80 -11.13
N ALA A 205 -1.76 13.72 -10.93
CA ALA A 205 -1.93 14.82 -9.98
C ALA A 205 -3.14 15.70 -10.32
N ARG A 206 -3.32 16.07 -11.60
CA ARG A 206 -4.44 16.91 -12.04
C ARG A 206 -5.80 16.23 -11.83
N LEU A 207 -5.92 14.98 -12.26
CA LEU A 207 -7.22 14.29 -12.28
C LEU A 207 -7.60 13.69 -10.93
N SER A 208 -6.63 13.41 -10.07
CA SER A 208 -6.84 12.82 -8.73
C SER A 208 -6.58 13.80 -7.59
N ALA A 209 -6.47 15.11 -7.85
CA ALA A 209 -6.22 16.15 -6.84
C ALA A 209 -7.23 16.13 -5.68
N ASN A 210 -8.49 15.75 -5.96
CA ASN A 210 -9.57 15.66 -4.99
C ASN A 210 -9.90 14.23 -4.55
N ALA A 211 -9.07 13.24 -4.90
CA ALA A 211 -9.22 11.89 -4.37
C ALA A 211 -8.71 11.84 -2.93
N ASP A 212 -9.41 11.12 -2.06
CA ASP A 212 -8.98 10.89 -0.68
C ASP A 212 -7.80 9.95 -0.61
N VAL A 213 -7.81 8.91 -1.46
CA VAL A 213 -6.71 7.95 -1.59
C VAL A 213 -6.53 7.58 -3.07
N VAL A 214 -5.27 7.52 -3.50
CA VAL A 214 -4.89 7.11 -4.86
C VAL A 214 -4.07 5.83 -4.81
N PHE A 215 -4.49 4.82 -5.56
CA PHE A 215 -3.74 3.55 -5.68
C PHE A 215 -2.89 3.59 -6.95
N LEU A 216 -1.63 3.21 -6.81
CA LEU A 216 -0.66 3.18 -7.90
C LEU A 216 0.15 1.89 -7.86
N GLY A 217 0.15 1.16 -8.97
CA GLY A 217 1.01 0.01 -9.14
C GLY A 217 2.48 0.42 -9.27
N PHE A 218 3.38 -0.30 -8.60
CA PHE A 218 4.83 -0.18 -8.79
C PHE A 218 5.50 -1.54 -8.92
N VAL A 219 6.74 -1.53 -9.41
CA VAL A 219 7.67 -2.66 -9.34
C VAL A 219 8.85 -2.17 -8.51
N PRO A 220 9.33 -2.94 -7.51
CA PRO A 220 10.53 -2.58 -6.76
C PRO A 220 11.66 -2.20 -7.73
N PRO A 221 12.33 -1.05 -7.54
CA PRO A 221 13.33 -0.60 -8.50
C PRO A 221 14.53 -1.54 -8.49
N GLU A 222 15.16 -1.71 -9.66
CA GLU A 222 16.44 -2.42 -9.77
C GLU A 222 17.56 -1.68 -9.01
N GLU A 223 18.66 -2.38 -8.74
CA GLU A 223 19.82 -1.75 -8.12
C GLU A 223 20.43 -0.70 -9.06
N GLY A 224 20.68 0.50 -8.53
CA GLY A 224 21.13 1.66 -9.30
C GLY A 224 19.99 2.51 -9.88
N LYS A 225 18.72 2.09 -9.71
CA LYS A 225 17.52 2.82 -10.16
C LYS A 225 16.70 3.39 -9.02
N GLU A 226 17.24 3.39 -7.81
CA GLU A 226 16.52 3.86 -6.62
C GLU A 226 16.13 5.33 -6.71
N ASP A 227 17.07 6.22 -7.02
CA ASP A 227 16.80 7.66 -7.10
C ASP A 227 15.68 7.98 -8.11
N GLU A 228 15.74 7.40 -9.31
CA GLU A 228 14.72 7.58 -10.35
C GLU A 228 13.32 7.17 -9.85
N PHE A 229 13.24 6.06 -9.12
CA PHE A 229 12.00 5.54 -8.55
C PHE A 229 11.42 6.46 -7.48
N PHE A 230 12.23 6.87 -6.50
CA PHE A 230 11.76 7.75 -5.44
C PHE A 230 11.46 9.16 -5.94
N ASP A 231 12.25 9.70 -6.86
CA ASP A 231 12.00 10.99 -7.50
C ASP A 231 10.70 10.95 -8.33
N PHE A 232 10.40 9.83 -9.02
CA PHE A 232 9.16 9.66 -9.77
C PHE A 232 7.91 9.77 -8.88
N TYR A 233 7.87 9.03 -7.77
CA TYR A 233 6.73 9.09 -6.84
C TYR A 233 6.77 10.35 -5.97
N GLY A 234 7.95 10.91 -5.72
CA GLY A 234 8.15 12.20 -5.05
C GLY A 234 7.48 13.35 -5.79
N LYS A 235 7.43 13.33 -7.13
CA LYS A 235 6.69 14.32 -7.94
C LYS A 235 5.17 14.32 -7.71
N LEU A 236 4.63 13.20 -7.23
CA LEU A 236 3.22 13.03 -6.87
C LEU A 236 2.98 13.32 -5.39
N ALA A 237 3.97 13.04 -4.54
CA ALA A 237 3.94 13.40 -3.12
C ALA A 237 3.77 14.92 -2.97
N GLY A 238 2.82 15.34 -2.13
CA GLY A 238 2.47 16.76 -1.93
C GLY A 238 1.45 17.33 -2.93
N LYS A 239 1.20 16.66 -4.07
CA LYS A 239 0.10 17.02 -5.00
C LYS A 239 -1.17 16.19 -4.74
N LEU A 240 -0.99 14.99 -4.19
CA LEU A 240 -2.05 14.07 -3.81
C LEU A 240 -2.11 13.94 -2.29
N ARG A 241 -3.32 13.82 -1.74
CA ARG A 241 -3.56 13.76 -0.29
C ARG A 241 -2.92 12.52 0.34
N CYS A 242 -3.23 11.35 -0.22
CA CYS A 242 -2.72 10.06 0.23
C CYS A 242 -2.55 9.12 -0.96
N MET A 243 -1.46 8.36 -0.98
CA MET A 243 -1.22 7.34 -1.99
C MET A 243 -0.88 5.99 -1.36
N LEU A 244 -1.45 4.93 -1.91
CA LEU A 244 -1.02 3.55 -1.69
C LEU A 244 -0.27 3.06 -2.92
N LEU A 245 1.05 2.92 -2.80
CA LEU A 245 1.85 2.28 -3.83
C LEU A 245 1.82 0.77 -3.62
N ILE A 246 1.38 0.03 -4.63
CA ILE A 246 1.06 -1.39 -4.51
C ILE A 246 1.93 -2.21 -5.47
N SER A 247 2.61 -3.23 -4.95
CA SER A 247 3.35 -4.23 -5.71
C SER A 247 2.80 -5.60 -5.38
N SER A 248 2.21 -6.28 -6.36
CA SER A 248 1.66 -7.63 -6.21
C SER A 248 2.75 -8.70 -6.31
N SER A 249 2.63 -9.74 -5.48
CA SER A 249 3.41 -10.98 -5.64
C SER A 249 2.97 -11.80 -6.86
N GLY A 250 1.75 -11.56 -7.36
CA GLY A 250 1.13 -12.31 -8.46
C GLY A 250 0.19 -13.44 -8.00
N GLU A 251 0.17 -13.78 -6.72
CA GLU A 251 -0.75 -14.81 -6.19
C GLU A 251 -2.21 -14.34 -6.17
N ALA A 252 -2.42 -13.03 -6.01
CA ALA A 252 -3.74 -12.41 -6.05
C ALA A 252 -4.09 -12.02 -7.48
N ASP A 253 -4.74 -12.92 -8.21
CA ASP A 253 -5.21 -12.68 -9.57
C ASP A 253 -6.73 -12.87 -9.70
N LEU A 254 -7.41 -11.86 -10.25
CA LEU A 254 -8.85 -11.86 -10.53
C LEU A 254 -9.16 -12.45 -11.91
N LEU A 255 -8.17 -12.59 -12.78
CA LEU A 255 -8.32 -13.06 -14.16
C LEU A 255 -7.80 -14.49 -14.37
N ALA A 256 -7.31 -15.14 -13.30
CA ALA A 256 -6.81 -16.51 -13.32
C ALA A 256 -7.93 -17.56 -13.36
#